data_AF-A0A9X9N139-F1
#
_entry.id   AF-A0A9X9N139-F1
#
_cell.length_a   1.000
_cell.length_b   1.000
_cell.length_c   1.000
_cell.angle_alpha   90.00
_cell.angle_beta   90.00
_cell.angle_gamma   90.00
#
_symmetry.space_group_name_H-M   'P 1'
#
loop_
_entity.id
_entity.type
_entity.pdbx_description
1 polymer ?
#
loop_
_entity_poly.entity_id
_entity_poly.type
_entity_poly.pdbx_seq_one_letter_code
_entity_poly.pdbx_strand_id
1 'polypeptide(L)'
;MSKAVALSAAVLAVCLSACGNEGVSPQNTADYAQNVTDLFRQSCAAADGDAALVGEFANANKLVLLSKKDIADLPAGMMDLEALSIWKKTENGADYYLSLTEDSCSVRTAKADDHLIFKQFLALAENPPQGLNAELRADNLSEAPLPMRQISYAWRASGSPKETLLTVKTTSSEHFPVQAVFYLTHHSYDNKAAVLP
;
A
#
# COMPACT_ATOMS: atom_id res chain seq x y z
N MET A 1 -53.83 -47.88 5.28
CA MET A 1 -53.59 -46.92 4.18
C MET A 1 -54.29 -45.62 4.54
N SER A 2 -53.59 -44.67 5.18
CA SER A 2 -54.15 -43.35 5.51
C SER A 2 -53.47 -42.30 4.65
N LYS A 3 -54.30 -41.59 3.88
CA LYS A 3 -53.93 -40.57 2.90
C LYS A 3 -53.52 -39.27 3.59
N ALA A 4 -52.51 -38.64 3.01
CA ALA A 4 -52.00 -37.32 3.34
C ALA A 4 -53.08 -36.22 3.22
N VAL A 5 -53.03 -35.25 4.13
CA VAL A 5 -53.63 -33.93 3.92
C VAL A 5 -52.46 -32.94 3.85
N ALA A 6 -52.30 -32.39 2.64
CA ALA A 6 -51.36 -31.32 2.34
C ALA A 6 -51.84 -30.01 2.97
N LEU A 7 -50.95 -29.28 3.63
CA LEU A 7 -51.09 -27.84 3.82
C LEU A 7 -49.90 -27.14 3.19
N SER A 8 -50.20 -26.40 2.13
CA SER A 8 -49.31 -25.47 1.46
C SER A 8 -49.02 -24.30 2.37
N ALA A 9 -47.74 -24.04 2.64
CA ALA A 9 -47.27 -22.76 3.14
C ALA A 9 -46.27 -22.20 2.12
N ALA A 10 -46.79 -21.39 1.20
CA ALA A 10 -45.98 -20.54 0.35
C ALA A 10 -45.36 -19.44 1.23
N VAL A 11 -44.09 -19.61 1.60
CA VAL A 11 -43.32 -18.54 2.23
C VAL A 11 -42.88 -17.60 1.12
N LEU A 12 -43.49 -16.41 1.07
CA LEU A 12 -43.04 -15.30 0.25
C LEU A 12 -41.56 -15.01 0.58
N ALA A 13 -40.67 -15.32 -0.35
CA ALA A 13 -39.31 -14.80 -0.34
C ALA A 13 -39.37 -13.29 -0.60
N VAL A 14 -39.28 -12.51 0.48
CA VAL A 14 -39.07 -11.07 0.42
C VAL A 14 -37.69 -10.83 -0.20
N CYS A 15 -37.67 -10.44 -1.47
CA CYS A 15 -36.47 -9.92 -2.11
C CYS A 15 -36.16 -8.55 -1.49
N LEU A 16 -35.37 -8.54 -0.42
CA LEU A 16 -34.67 -7.34 0.03
C LEU A 16 -33.65 -6.99 -1.04
N SER A 17 -34.05 -6.14 -1.98
CA SER A 17 -33.13 -5.37 -2.81
C SER A 17 -32.37 -4.41 -1.90
N ALA A 18 -31.29 -4.90 -1.31
CA ALA A 18 -30.26 -4.04 -0.78
C ALA A 18 -29.68 -3.28 -1.98
N CYS A 19 -29.98 -1.98 -2.06
CA CYS A 19 -29.22 -1.04 -2.87
C CYS A 19 -27.75 -1.18 -2.45
N GLY A 20 -26.97 -1.86 -3.29
CA GLY A 20 -25.61 -2.27 -3.01
C GLY A 20 -24.72 -1.06 -2.80
N ASN A 21 -24.38 -0.78 -1.55
CA ASN A 21 -23.06 -0.31 -1.25
C ASN A 21 -22.17 -1.54 -1.42
N GLU A 22 -21.64 -1.76 -2.63
CA GLU A 22 -20.71 -2.86 -2.91
C GLU A 22 -19.43 -2.60 -2.11
N GLY A 23 -19.45 -2.96 -0.83
CA GLY A 23 -18.27 -3.00 0.01
C GLY A 23 -17.27 -3.98 -0.59
N VAL A 24 -16.00 -3.59 -0.62
CA VAL A 24 -14.90 -4.48 -1.02
C VAL A 24 -14.92 -5.71 -0.10
N SER A 25 -14.90 -6.91 -0.68
CA SER A 25 -14.91 -8.15 0.11
C SER A 25 -13.62 -8.27 0.96
N PRO A 26 -13.65 -8.92 2.12
CA PRO A 26 -12.43 -9.15 2.92
C PRO A 26 -11.34 -9.92 2.17
N GLN A 27 -11.71 -10.82 1.26
CA GLN A 27 -10.75 -11.52 0.42
C GLN A 27 -10.03 -10.55 -0.52
N ASN A 28 -10.77 -9.61 -1.11
CA ASN A 28 -10.19 -8.60 -2.00
C ASN A 28 -9.23 -7.68 -1.24
N THR A 29 -9.55 -7.26 -0.01
CA THR A 29 -8.64 -6.40 0.78
C THR A 29 -7.34 -7.11 1.14
N ALA A 30 -7.37 -8.43 1.36
CA ALA A 30 -6.17 -9.24 1.58
C ALA A 30 -5.32 -9.37 0.31
N ASP A 31 -5.94 -9.63 -0.83
CA ASP A 31 -5.25 -9.66 -2.14
C ASP A 31 -4.65 -8.28 -2.46
N TYR A 32 -5.35 -7.20 -2.11
CA TYR A 32 -4.84 -5.84 -2.32
C TYR A 32 -3.63 -5.53 -1.44
N ALA A 33 -3.61 -5.98 -0.18
CA ALA A 33 -2.46 -5.90 0.71
C ALA A 33 -1.24 -6.63 0.13
N GLN A 34 -1.44 -7.85 -0.38
CA GLN A 34 -0.39 -8.61 -1.04
C GLN A 34 0.16 -7.88 -2.28
N ASN A 35 -0.73 -7.43 -3.18
CA ASN A 35 -0.35 -6.80 -4.44
C ASN A 35 0.41 -5.47 -4.23
N VAL A 36 -0.03 -4.61 -3.31
CA VAL A 36 0.65 -3.34 -3.02
C VAL A 36 2.03 -3.58 -2.41
N THR A 37 2.15 -4.55 -1.49
CA THR A 37 3.43 -4.88 -0.85
C THR A 37 4.39 -5.53 -1.84
N ASP A 38 3.89 -6.41 -2.71
CA ASP A 38 4.68 -7.04 -3.76
C ASP A 38 5.18 -6.03 -4.77
N LEU A 39 4.32 -5.09 -5.18
CA LEU A 39 4.72 -4.00 -6.07
C LEU A 39 5.83 -3.17 -5.42
N PHE A 40 5.69 -2.78 -4.16
CA PHE A 40 6.72 -2.02 -3.44
C PHE A 40 8.04 -2.79 -3.32
N ARG A 41 7.98 -4.09 -2.95
CA ARG A 41 9.16 -4.95 -2.82
C ARG A 41 9.91 -5.09 -4.14
N GLN A 42 9.18 -5.34 -5.23
CA GLN A 42 9.77 -5.65 -6.54
C GLN A 42 10.22 -4.42 -7.32
N SER A 43 9.66 -3.25 -7.01
CA SER A 43 10.08 -1.96 -7.59
C SER A 43 11.02 -1.24 -6.63
N CYS A 44 10.48 -0.42 -5.72
CA CYS A 44 11.23 0.47 -4.85
C CYS A 44 12.33 -0.26 -4.07
N ALA A 45 11.99 -1.29 -3.29
CA ALA A 45 12.97 -1.92 -2.40
C ALA A 45 14.05 -2.70 -3.17
N ALA A 46 13.68 -3.44 -4.22
CA ALA A 46 14.63 -4.18 -5.03
C ALA A 46 15.58 -3.28 -5.85
N ALA A 47 15.12 -2.10 -6.24
CA ALA A 47 15.91 -1.10 -6.95
C ALA A 47 16.62 -0.12 -6.01
N ASP A 48 16.47 -0.24 -4.68
CA ASP A 48 16.91 0.75 -3.69
C ASP A 48 16.48 2.19 -4.07
N GLY A 49 15.29 2.33 -4.66
CA GLY A 49 14.76 3.62 -5.14
C GLY A 49 15.42 4.19 -6.40
N ASP A 50 16.36 3.48 -7.05
CA ASP A 50 17.01 3.97 -8.27
C ASP A 50 15.97 4.22 -9.39
N ALA A 51 15.92 5.46 -9.88
CA ALA A 51 14.89 5.88 -10.81
C ALA A 51 14.93 5.14 -12.16
N ALA A 52 16.12 4.80 -12.66
CA ALA A 52 16.27 4.08 -13.93
C ALA A 52 15.77 2.64 -13.78
N LEU A 53 16.19 1.94 -12.72
CA LEU A 53 15.78 0.57 -12.44
C LEU A 53 14.28 0.46 -12.14
N VAL A 54 13.71 1.43 -11.41
CA VAL A 54 12.26 1.48 -11.17
C VAL A 54 11.50 1.73 -12.47
N GLY A 55 11.99 2.61 -13.35
CA GLY A 55 11.42 2.83 -14.67
C GLY A 55 11.49 1.60 -15.57
N GLU A 56 12.61 0.87 -15.56
CA GLU A 56 12.78 -0.40 -16.27
C GLU A 56 11.80 -1.46 -15.75
N PHE A 57 11.66 -1.58 -14.42
CA PHE A 57 10.67 -2.45 -13.80
C PHE A 57 9.25 -2.12 -14.26
N ALA A 58 8.87 -0.84 -14.24
CA ALA A 58 7.54 -0.39 -14.63
C ALA A 58 7.24 -0.74 -16.09
N ASN A 59 8.20 -0.55 -16.98
CA ASN A 59 8.10 -0.90 -18.40
C ASN A 59 8.00 -2.42 -18.60
N ALA A 60 8.88 -3.20 -17.95
CA ALA A 60 8.89 -4.66 -18.06
C ALA A 60 7.57 -5.29 -17.57
N ASN A 61 6.95 -4.69 -16.56
CA ASN A 61 5.69 -5.13 -15.99
C ASN A 61 4.47 -4.44 -16.60
N LYS A 62 4.65 -3.67 -17.69
CA LYS A 62 3.59 -2.99 -18.45
C LYS A 62 2.70 -2.10 -17.60
N LEU A 63 3.25 -1.44 -16.60
CA LEU A 63 2.51 -0.42 -15.88
C LEU A 63 2.29 0.79 -16.80
N VAL A 64 1.14 1.45 -16.64
CA VAL A 64 0.76 2.59 -17.47
C VAL A 64 1.36 3.85 -16.88
N LEU A 65 2.29 4.50 -17.60
CA LEU A 65 2.76 5.83 -17.24
C LEU A 65 1.63 6.84 -17.41
N LEU A 66 1.31 7.57 -16.34
CA LEU A 66 0.21 8.54 -16.33
C LEU A 66 0.61 9.85 -17.01
N SER A 67 -0.31 10.41 -17.79
CA SER A 67 -0.13 11.74 -18.35
C SER A 67 -0.38 12.82 -17.29
N LYS A 68 0.08 14.06 -17.52
CA LYS A 68 -0.23 15.20 -16.64
C LYS A 68 -1.73 15.39 -16.42
N LYS A 69 -2.55 15.07 -17.42
CA LYS A 69 -4.01 15.14 -17.29
C LYS A 69 -4.51 14.06 -16.32
N ASP A 70 -4.08 12.81 -16.50
CA ASP A 70 -4.51 11.71 -15.64
C ASP A 70 -4.09 11.94 -14.18
N ILE A 71 -2.90 12.51 -13.99
CA ILE A 71 -2.37 12.89 -12.68
C ILE A 71 -3.25 13.97 -12.01
N ALA A 72 -3.69 14.98 -12.75
CA ALA A 72 -4.55 16.04 -12.23
C ALA A 72 -5.94 15.53 -11.80
N ASP A 73 -6.38 14.40 -12.36
CA ASP A 73 -7.66 13.77 -12.06
C ASP A 73 -7.56 12.75 -10.90
N LEU A 74 -6.36 12.52 -10.31
CA LEU A 74 -6.18 11.59 -9.20
C LEU A 74 -6.75 12.13 -7.87
N PRO A 75 -7.33 11.25 -7.02
CA PRO A 75 -7.71 11.63 -5.67
C PRO A 75 -6.51 12.14 -4.86
N ALA A 76 -6.76 13.12 -3.99
CA ALA A 76 -5.73 13.66 -3.09
C ALA A 76 -5.04 12.54 -2.31
N GLY A 77 -3.71 12.56 -2.24
CA GLY A 77 -2.91 11.57 -1.53
C GLY A 77 -2.59 10.29 -2.32
N MET A 78 -3.13 10.10 -3.54
CA MET A 78 -2.80 8.95 -4.41
C MET A 78 -1.47 9.12 -5.16
N MET A 79 -0.77 10.22 -4.95
CA MET A 79 0.54 10.50 -5.53
C MET A 79 1.42 11.34 -4.60
N ASP A 80 2.72 11.33 -4.86
CA ASP A 80 3.64 12.34 -4.32
C ASP A 80 3.44 13.64 -5.06
N LEU A 81 3.37 14.77 -4.34
CA LEU A 81 3.15 16.09 -4.95
C LEU A 81 4.26 16.48 -5.94
N GLU A 82 5.47 15.97 -5.71
CA GLU A 82 6.68 16.25 -6.50
C GLU A 82 7.08 15.05 -7.38
N ALA A 83 6.14 14.16 -7.68
CA ALA A 83 6.42 12.99 -8.50
C ALA A 83 6.88 13.40 -9.91
N LEU A 84 8.07 12.93 -10.29
CA LEU A 84 8.61 13.05 -11.64
C LEU A 84 7.94 12.06 -12.59
N SER A 85 7.52 10.90 -12.07
CA SER A 85 6.83 9.87 -12.83
C SER A 85 5.88 9.09 -11.94
N ILE A 86 4.69 8.79 -12.48
CA ILE A 86 3.67 7.99 -11.80
C ILE A 86 3.21 6.92 -12.77
N TRP A 87 3.33 5.67 -12.37
CA TRP A 87 2.82 4.52 -13.09
C TRP A 87 1.65 3.89 -12.37
N LYS A 88 0.67 3.42 -13.14
CA LYS A 88 -0.52 2.74 -12.64
C LYS A 88 -0.50 1.26 -13.03
N LYS A 89 -0.82 0.40 -12.06
CA LYS A 89 -1.20 -1.01 -12.28
C LYS A 89 -2.66 -1.17 -11.87
N THR A 90 -3.46 -1.87 -12.66
CA THR A 90 -4.80 -2.32 -12.24
C THR A 90 -4.78 -3.84 -12.14
N GLU A 91 -5.13 -4.37 -10.97
CA GLU A 91 -5.15 -5.81 -10.70
C GLU A 91 -6.28 -6.14 -9.73
N ASN A 92 -7.07 -7.17 -10.03
CA ASN A 92 -8.23 -7.60 -9.24
C ASN A 92 -9.23 -6.45 -8.91
N GLY A 93 -9.37 -5.49 -9.83
CA GLY A 93 -10.27 -4.35 -9.68
C GLY A 93 -9.75 -3.21 -8.78
N ALA A 94 -8.53 -3.32 -8.25
CA ALA A 94 -7.87 -2.24 -7.52
C ALA A 94 -6.78 -1.58 -8.37
N ASP A 95 -6.58 -0.29 -8.12
CA ASP A 95 -5.52 0.50 -8.72
C ASP A 95 -4.36 0.70 -7.75
N TYR A 96 -3.15 0.49 -8.25
CA TYR A 96 -1.90 0.69 -7.52
C TYR A 96 -1.06 1.72 -8.25
N TYR A 97 -0.49 2.66 -7.50
CA TYR A 97 0.27 3.77 -8.05
C TYR A 97 1.70 3.70 -7.55
N LEU A 98 2.64 3.51 -8.48
CA LEU A 98 4.07 3.58 -8.26
C LEU A 98 4.55 4.99 -8.61
N SER A 99 5.07 5.74 -7.65
CA SER A 99 5.54 7.10 -7.85
C SER A 99 7.04 7.20 -7.60
N LEU A 100 7.72 8.02 -8.38
CA LEU A 100 9.13 8.39 -8.18
C LEU A 100 9.24 9.90 -8.02
N THR A 101 10.01 10.33 -7.03
CA THR A 101 10.55 11.69 -6.91
C THR A 101 12.07 11.65 -7.09
N GLU A 102 12.77 12.76 -6.87
CA GLU A 102 14.25 12.77 -6.87
C GLU A 102 14.83 11.89 -5.75
N ASP A 103 14.18 11.87 -4.58
CA ASP A 103 14.72 11.25 -3.36
C ASP A 103 13.85 10.10 -2.81
N SER A 104 12.78 9.73 -3.52
CA SER A 104 11.82 8.73 -3.03
C SER A 104 11.21 7.85 -4.11
N CYS A 105 10.86 6.63 -3.70
CA CYS A 105 10.02 5.71 -4.44
C CYS A 105 8.87 5.26 -3.55
N SER A 106 7.64 5.29 -4.05
CA SER A 106 6.47 4.97 -3.25
C SER A 106 5.44 4.14 -4.01
N VAL A 107 4.65 3.36 -3.26
CA VAL A 107 3.53 2.60 -3.79
C VAL A 107 2.29 2.83 -2.95
N ARG A 108 1.16 3.08 -3.60
CA ARG A 108 -0.13 3.42 -2.97
C ARG A 108 -1.27 2.56 -3.48
N THR A 109 -2.24 2.30 -2.61
CA THR A 109 -3.56 1.80 -3.02
C THR A 109 -4.67 2.40 -2.16
N ALA A 110 -5.86 2.51 -2.74
CA ALA A 110 -7.05 3.06 -2.09
C ALA A 110 -7.56 2.17 -0.95
N LYS A 111 -7.41 0.84 -1.09
CA LYS A 111 -7.96 -0.17 -0.17
C LYS A 111 -6.98 -1.31 0.02
N ALA A 112 -6.77 -1.73 1.25
CA ALA A 112 -6.04 -2.94 1.60
C ALA A 112 -6.25 -3.30 3.07
N ASP A 113 -6.05 -4.56 3.42
CA ASP A 113 -6.04 -5.03 4.81
C ASP A 113 -4.78 -4.51 5.53
N ASP A 114 -4.98 -3.69 6.57
CA ASP A 114 -3.91 -3.02 7.29
C ASP A 114 -3.04 -3.99 8.12
N HIS A 115 -3.66 -4.99 8.75
CA HIS A 115 -2.97 -6.03 9.50
C HIS A 115 -2.02 -6.84 8.62
N LEU A 116 -2.47 -7.24 7.43
CA LEU A 116 -1.63 -7.96 6.47
C LEU A 116 -0.52 -7.09 5.91
N ILE A 117 -0.80 -5.82 5.60
CA ILE A 117 0.23 -4.87 5.19
C ILE A 117 1.35 -4.80 6.22
N PHE A 118 1.04 -4.60 7.50
CA PHE A 118 2.09 -4.50 8.51
C PHE A 118 2.89 -5.80 8.64
N LYS A 119 2.22 -6.94 8.59
CA LYS A 119 2.89 -8.25 8.63
C LYS A 119 3.86 -8.42 7.45
N GLN A 120 3.42 -8.11 6.23
CA GLN A 120 4.23 -8.27 5.02
C GLN A 120 5.35 -7.22 4.95
N PHE A 121 5.08 -5.98 5.40
CA PHE A 121 6.08 -4.93 5.51
C PHE A 121 7.19 -5.32 6.48
N LEU A 122 6.87 -5.81 7.69
CA LEU A 122 7.88 -6.25 8.65
C LEU A 122 8.72 -7.39 8.09
N ALA A 123 8.09 -8.37 7.42
CA ALA A 123 8.81 -9.45 6.76
C ALA A 123 9.80 -8.96 5.70
N LEU A 124 9.50 -7.86 5.00
CA LEU A 124 10.44 -7.19 4.11
C LEU A 124 11.51 -6.43 4.90
N ALA A 125 11.09 -5.50 5.74
CA ALA A 125 11.94 -4.52 6.42
C ALA A 125 12.95 -5.15 7.39
N GLU A 126 12.63 -6.28 8.01
CA GLU A 126 13.53 -6.99 8.93
C GLU A 126 14.54 -7.89 8.22
N ASN A 127 14.41 -8.07 6.89
CA ASN A 127 15.29 -8.90 6.07
C ASN A 127 15.98 -8.05 5.00
N PRO A 128 16.94 -7.20 5.38
CA PRO A 128 17.60 -6.28 4.46
C PRO A 128 18.51 -7.02 3.46
N PRO A 129 18.88 -6.38 2.33
CA PRO A 129 19.92 -6.87 1.44
C PRO A 129 21.23 -7.18 2.17
N GLN A 130 22.02 -8.11 1.61
CA GLN A 130 23.28 -8.56 2.21
C GLN A 130 24.22 -7.37 2.48
N GLY A 131 24.77 -7.33 3.70
CA GLY A 131 25.71 -6.29 4.13
C GLY A 131 25.05 -5.07 4.77
N LEU A 132 23.72 -5.02 4.82
CA LEU A 132 22.95 -4.01 5.53
C LEU A 132 22.37 -4.59 6.83
N ASN A 133 22.18 -3.72 7.82
CA ASN A 133 21.42 -4.01 9.04
C ASN A 133 20.05 -3.35 8.95
N ALA A 134 19.04 -3.98 9.55
CA ALA A 134 17.72 -3.42 9.72
C ALA A 134 17.56 -2.87 11.14
N GLU A 135 17.03 -1.67 11.27
CA GLU A 135 16.79 -1.01 12.56
C GLU A 135 15.43 -0.32 12.57
N LEU A 136 14.59 -0.61 13.56
CA LEU A 136 13.33 0.09 13.74
C LEU A 136 13.61 1.56 14.08
N ARG A 137 13.05 2.48 13.29
CA ARG A 137 13.17 3.93 13.47
C ARG A 137 11.94 4.53 14.14
N ALA A 138 10.75 4.05 13.79
CA ALA A 138 9.50 4.54 14.36
C ALA A 138 8.38 3.49 14.27
N ASP A 139 7.50 3.47 15.27
CA ASP A 139 6.19 2.82 15.25
C ASP A 139 5.19 3.78 15.91
N ASN A 140 4.47 4.51 15.07
CA ASN A 140 3.53 5.55 15.48
C ASN A 140 2.11 5.04 15.26
N LEU A 141 1.32 5.01 16.32
CA LEU A 141 -0.10 4.68 16.29
C LEU A 141 -0.92 5.90 16.75
N SER A 142 -1.94 6.26 15.98
CA SER A 142 -2.91 7.28 16.30
C SER A 142 -4.30 6.69 16.16
N GLU A 143 -5.07 6.62 17.25
CA GLU A 143 -6.44 6.12 17.21
C GLU A 143 -7.48 7.24 16.98
N ALA A 144 -7.13 8.49 17.26
CA ALA A 144 -8.03 9.64 17.16
C ALA A 144 -7.31 10.84 16.50
N PRO A 145 -8.02 11.68 15.71
CA PRO A 145 -9.44 11.62 15.39
C PRO A 145 -9.82 10.51 14.39
N LEU A 146 -8.84 9.95 13.67
CA LEU A 146 -9.01 8.84 12.74
C LEU A 146 -7.86 7.84 12.92
N PRO A 147 -8.12 6.52 12.81
CA PRO A 147 -7.12 5.49 13.01
C PRO A 147 -6.05 5.55 11.92
N MET A 148 -4.79 5.73 12.31
CA MET A 148 -3.62 5.71 11.44
C MET A 148 -2.48 5.03 12.17
N ARG A 149 -1.71 4.21 11.46
CA ARG A 149 -0.46 3.67 11.96
C ARG A 149 0.64 3.82 10.93
N GLN A 150 1.84 4.10 11.39
CA GLN A 150 3.02 4.24 10.56
C GLN A 150 4.19 3.50 11.22
N ILE A 151 4.89 2.67 10.45
CA ILE A 151 6.12 2.00 10.89
C ILE A 151 7.24 2.40 9.93
N SER A 152 8.44 2.61 10.45
CA SER A 152 9.62 2.92 9.64
C SER A 152 10.84 2.12 10.10
N TYR A 153 11.56 1.54 9.14
CA TYR A 153 12.81 0.79 9.35
C TYR A 153 13.92 1.37 8.49
N ALA A 154 15.11 1.48 9.05
CA ALA A 154 16.30 1.84 8.30
C ALA A 154 17.07 0.59 7.88
N TRP A 155 17.49 0.55 6.63
CA TRP A 155 18.53 -0.33 6.11
C TRP A 155 19.84 0.43 5.99
N ARG A 156 20.88 -0.06 6.67
CA ARG A 156 22.16 0.64 6.76
C ARG A 156 23.36 -0.30 6.85
N ALA A 157 24.37 -0.05 6.02
CA ALA A 157 25.68 -0.70 6.17
C ALA A 157 26.38 -0.21 7.44
N SER A 158 27.11 -1.08 8.14
CA SER A 158 27.84 -0.69 9.34
C SER A 158 28.82 0.46 9.06
N GLY A 159 28.75 1.53 9.85
CA GLY A 159 29.57 2.73 9.67
C GLY A 159 29.16 3.66 8.54
N SER A 160 28.12 3.35 7.76
CA SER A 160 27.62 4.24 6.70
C SER A 160 26.97 5.50 7.29
N PRO A 161 27.25 6.69 6.72
CA PRO A 161 26.55 7.93 7.03
C PRO A 161 25.23 8.07 6.25
N LYS A 162 24.87 7.08 5.43
CA LYS A 162 23.62 7.04 4.66
C LYS A 162 22.82 5.81 5.04
N GLU A 163 21.50 5.98 5.13
CA GLU A 163 20.56 4.90 5.31
C GLU A 163 19.40 5.00 4.31
N THR A 164 18.84 3.86 3.97
CA THR A 164 17.58 3.74 3.23
C THR A 164 16.47 3.55 4.25
N LEU A 165 15.51 4.45 4.30
CA LEU A 165 14.35 4.35 5.17
C LEU A 165 13.18 3.73 4.39
N LEU A 166 12.66 2.62 4.89
CA LEU A 166 11.43 2.02 4.43
C LEU A 166 10.34 2.41 5.41
N THR A 167 9.24 2.96 4.91
CA THR A 167 8.11 3.39 5.73
C THR A 167 6.83 2.82 5.15
N VAL A 168 5.96 2.32 6.02
CA VAL A 168 4.58 2.00 5.67
C VAL A 168 3.63 2.80 6.54
N LYS A 169 2.60 3.36 5.92
CA LYS A 169 1.50 4.05 6.60
C LYS A 169 0.18 3.43 6.15
N THR A 170 -0.67 3.10 7.11
CA THR A 170 -2.03 2.63 6.83
C THR A 170 -3.08 3.38 7.63
N THR A 171 -4.31 3.31 7.14
CA THR A 171 -5.51 3.74 7.85
C THR A 171 -6.66 2.82 7.46
N SER A 172 -7.42 2.37 8.45
CA SER A 172 -8.69 1.65 8.23
C SER A 172 -9.88 2.61 8.05
N SER A 173 -9.64 3.93 8.08
CA SER A 173 -10.69 4.91 7.91
C SER A 173 -11.10 5.04 6.45
N GLU A 174 -12.41 4.94 6.21
CA GLU A 174 -13.04 5.19 4.92
C GLU A 174 -13.02 6.68 4.51
N HIS A 175 -12.65 7.59 5.43
CA HIS A 175 -12.57 9.02 5.15
C HIS A 175 -11.33 9.40 4.35
N PHE A 176 -10.29 8.54 4.31
CA PHE A 176 -9.12 8.76 3.48
C PHE A 176 -9.27 8.02 2.14
N PRO A 177 -8.95 8.68 1.02
CA PRO A 177 -8.97 8.04 -0.30
C PRO A 177 -7.85 7.00 -0.48
N VAL A 178 -6.85 7.01 0.41
CA VAL A 178 -5.69 6.11 0.39
C VAL A 178 -5.57 5.44 1.74
N GLN A 179 -5.67 4.11 1.75
CA GLN A 179 -5.58 3.32 2.99
C GLN A 179 -4.21 2.71 3.22
N ALA A 180 -3.37 2.62 2.19
CA ALA A 180 -2.06 2.03 2.30
C ALA A 180 -1.04 2.78 1.45
N VAL A 181 0.06 3.15 2.09
CA VAL A 181 1.21 3.72 1.40
C VAL A 181 2.51 3.14 1.91
N PHE A 182 3.38 2.78 0.97
CA PHE A 182 4.75 2.37 1.20
C PHE A 182 5.68 3.41 0.59
N TYR A 183 6.75 3.74 1.28
CA TYR A 183 7.77 4.69 0.85
C TYR A 183 9.15 4.11 1.09
N LEU A 184 10.06 4.43 0.18
CA LEU A 184 11.49 4.30 0.33
C LEU A 184 12.11 5.68 0.12
N THR A 185 12.93 6.13 1.06
CA THR A 185 13.68 7.38 0.98
C THR A 185 15.14 7.17 1.38
N HIS A 186 16.05 8.02 0.90
CA HIS A 186 17.45 8.03 1.34
C HIS A 186 17.72 9.17 2.30
N HIS A 187 18.26 8.85 3.47
CA HIS A 187 18.52 9.81 4.52
C HIS A 187 20.01 9.85 4.87
N SER A 188 20.48 11.03 5.28
CA SER A 188 21.75 11.13 5.99
C SER A 188 21.53 10.65 7.43
N TYR A 189 22.32 9.67 7.85
CA TYR A 189 22.32 9.17 9.22
C TYR A 189 22.98 10.22 10.11
N ASP A 190 22.16 11.08 10.71
CA ASP A 190 22.54 11.80 11.91
C ASP A 190 22.08 10.94 13.11
N ASN A 191 22.87 10.86 14.16
CA ASN A 191 22.60 9.95 15.29
C ASN A 191 21.42 10.42 16.17
N LYS A 192 20.46 11.18 15.61
CA LYS A 192 19.27 11.72 16.27
C LYS A 192 18.02 11.04 15.72
N ALA A 193 16.95 11.07 16.52
CA ALA A 193 15.66 10.53 16.09
C ALA A 193 15.22 11.20 14.78
N ALA A 194 14.82 10.40 13.80
CA ALA A 194 14.31 10.90 12.52
C ALA A 194 13.14 11.86 12.77
N VAL A 195 13.32 13.13 12.42
CA VAL A 195 12.22 14.09 12.35
C VAL A 195 11.64 13.96 10.95
N LEU A 196 10.58 13.16 10.82
CA LEU A 196 9.83 13.04 9.57
C LEU A 196 8.78 14.16 9.50
N PRO A 197 8.50 14.72 8.30
CA PRO A 197 7.44 15.70 8.07
C PRO A 197 6.02 15.13 8.29
#